data_AF-A0A2H5PND8-F1
#
_entry.id   AF-A0A2H5PND8-F1
#
_cell.length_a   1.000
_cell.length_b   1.000
_cell.length_c   1.000
_cell.angle_alpha   90.00
_cell.angle_beta   90.00
_cell.angle_gamma   90.00
#
_symmetry.space_group_name_H-M   'P 1'
#
loop_
_entity.id
_entity.type
_entity.pdbx_description
1 polymer ?
#
loop_
_entity_poly.entity_id
_entity_poly.type
_entity_poly.pdbx_seq_one_letter_code
_entity_poly.pdbx_strand_id
1 'polypeptide(L)'
;MKSIGITFSTGVIVFVDVILFGKSIWMIPTLSKVSLDTSHFLDFSISGLRRFRFTYLSVLQFLKDKTILVTGATGFLAKIFVEKILRIQPNLKKLYLLIRAGDDKSAKQRMFQKDLFRVLRDTWGDSLDCFILEKVVAVPGDILYEDLGIKDSNLKEEMYRQIDLVVNVAAITKFDERYDALLDTNTMGAFHVLSFAKNCTKIQMFVHLSSAYACGEKSGLIPENSFTMGEMLKWPRKLDIIAEKELVEQKLNQLQTTGAAEDEVTSIMKDLGTERAQ
;
A
#
# COMPACT_ATOMS: atom_id res chain seq x y z
N MET A 1 -23.81 -12.38 18.39
CA MET A 1 -23.50 -11.29 19.34
C MET A 1 -21.99 -11.05 19.27
N LYS A 2 -21.62 -9.87 18.74
CA LYS A 2 -20.32 -9.16 18.79
C LYS A 2 -19.04 -9.86 18.30
N SER A 3 -18.63 -9.51 17.07
CA SER A 3 -17.21 -9.26 16.78
C SER A 3 -16.91 -7.79 17.13
N ILE A 4 -15.79 -7.57 17.81
CA ILE A 4 -15.35 -6.28 18.33
C ILE A 4 -14.60 -5.55 17.22
N GLY A 5 -15.20 -4.48 16.69
CA GLY A 5 -14.51 -3.51 15.86
C GLY A 5 -13.74 -2.54 16.74
N ILE A 6 -12.44 -2.38 16.50
CA ILE A 6 -11.70 -1.24 17.04
C ILE A 6 -11.91 -0.08 16.08
N THR A 7 -12.77 0.86 16.48
CA THR A 7 -12.95 2.15 15.82
C THR A 7 -11.93 3.13 16.37
N PHE A 8 -11.06 3.69 15.53
CA PHE A 8 -10.30 4.90 15.87
C PHE A 8 -11.11 6.13 15.45
N SER A 9 -11.12 7.16 16.29
CA SER A 9 -11.99 8.35 16.19
C SER A 9 -11.53 9.41 15.19
N THR A 10 -10.75 9.08 14.17
CA THR A 10 -10.21 10.05 13.22
C THR A 10 -10.18 9.44 11.82
N GLY A 11 -10.91 10.05 10.88
CA GLY A 11 -11.23 9.55 9.54
C GLY A 11 -10.09 8.82 8.82
N VAL A 12 -10.25 7.51 8.69
CA VAL A 12 -9.41 6.60 7.92
C VAL A 12 -10.07 6.41 6.54
N ILE A 13 -9.35 6.72 5.46
CA ILE A 13 -9.69 6.28 4.10
C ILE A 13 -8.71 5.18 3.74
N VAL A 14 -9.26 3.97 3.53
CA VAL A 14 -8.54 2.77 3.11
C VAL A 14 -9.00 2.45 1.71
N PHE A 15 -8.06 2.34 0.78
CA PHE A 15 -8.22 1.52 -0.41
C PHE A 15 -7.36 0.27 -0.14
N VAL A 16 -7.83 -0.95 -0.37
CA VAL A 16 -7.04 -2.19 -0.40
C VAL A 16 -7.47 -3.04 -1.60
N ASP A 17 -6.58 -3.83 -2.20
CA ASP A 17 -6.82 -5.22 -2.66
C ASP A 17 -5.81 -5.67 -3.76
N VAL A 18 -5.23 -6.86 -3.56
CA VAL A 18 -4.87 -7.90 -4.56
C VAL A 18 -3.40 -8.35 -4.64
N ILE A 19 -3.23 -9.65 -4.42
CA ILE A 19 -2.20 -10.51 -5.04
C ILE A 19 -2.70 -10.95 -6.42
N LEU A 20 -1.97 -10.65 -7.50
CA LEU A 20 -2.37 -11.03 -8.87
C LEU A 20 -1.71 -12.34 -9.30
N PHE A 21 -2.49 -13.34 -9.69
CA PHE A 21 -2.00 -14.47 -10.51
C PHE A 21 -3.05 -14.89 -11.56
N GLY A 22 -2.77 -14.73 -12.85
CA GLY A 22 -3.69 -15.17 -13.91
C GLY A 22 -5.08 -14.50 -13.90
N LYS A 23 -6.12 -15.22 -14.38
CA LYS A 23 -7.52 -14.76 -14.46
C LYS A 23 -8.27 -14.75 -13.12
N SER A 24 -7.60 -14.99 -12.00
CA SER A 24 -8.30 -15.07 -10.72
C SER A 24 -7.52 -14.52 -9.55
N ILE A 25 -8.24 -14.27 -8.46
CA ILE A 25 -7.88 -13.27 -7.45
C ILE A 25 -7.90 -13.85 -6.06
N TRP A 26 -6.86 -13.46 -5.31
CA TRP A 26 -6.72 -13.71 -3.89
C TRP A 26 -6.83 -12.37 -3.13
N MET A 27 -7.80 -12.29 -2.23
CA MET A 27 -8.14 -11.07 -1.47
C MET A 27 -7.45 -11.04 -0.11
N ILE A 28 -7.24 -9.85 0.45
CA ILE A 28 -6.91 -9.65 1.88
C ILE A 28 -7.99 -8.69 2.41
N PRO A 29 -8.68 -8.97 3.52
CA PRO A 29 -9.87 -8.21 3.86
C PRO A 29 -9.50 -6.87 4.51
N THR A 30 -10.09 -5.76 4.04
CA THR A 30 -10.24 -4.55 4.86
C THR A 30 -11.44 -3.69 4.46
N LEU A 31 -11.91 -2.91 5.44
CA LEU A 31 -13.20 -2.20 5.54
C LEU A 31 -13.41 -1.06 4.54
N SER A 32 -14.68 -0.85 4.16
CA SER A 32 -15.15 0.13 3.16
C SER A 32 -15.48 1.55 3.67
N LYS A 33 -15.50 2.46 2.66
CA LYS A 33 -16.16 3.78 2.49
C LYS A 33 -15.27 5.03 2.54
N VAL A 34 -15.14 5.71 1.38
CA VAL A 34 -15.80 7.02 1.09
C VAL A 34 -15.94 7.20 -0.45
N SER A 35 -17.16 7.58 -0.88
CA SER A 35 -17.51 7.99 -2.25
C SER A 35 -16.84 9.31 -2.63
N LEU A 36 -16.14 9.30 -3.77
CA LEU A 36 -15.75 10.51 -4.50
C LEU A 36 -16.88 10.82 -5.48
N ASP A 37 -17.77 11.74 -5.10
CA ASP A 37 -18.59 12.44 -6.08
C ASP A 37 -18.28 13.93 -6.04
N THR A 38 -17.78 14.41 -7.17
CA THR A 38 -17.52 15.82 -7.42
C THR A 38 -18.85 16.52 -7.58
N SER A 39 -19.13 17.45 -6.66
CA SER A 39 -20.21 18.43 -6.72
C SER A 39 -21.62 17.82 -6.92
N HIS A 40 -22.36 17.62 -5.83
CA HIS A 40 -23.69 18.20 -5.60
C HIS A 40 -24.18 17.81 -4.19
N PHE A 41 -24.92 18.72 -3.56
CA PHE A 41 -25.41 18.62 -2.18
C PHE A 41 -26.25 17.35 -1.94
N LEU A 42 -25.99 16.64 -0.84
CA LEU A 42 -26.90 15.65 -0.27
C LEU A 42 -27.11 15.95 1.22
N ASP A 43 -28.30 16.46 1.55
CA ASP A 43 -28.78 16.58 2.93
C ASP A 43 -29.18 15.19 3.44
N PHE A 44 -28.57 14.75 4.55
CA PHE A 44 -29.08 13.63 5.35
C PHE A 44 -29.49 14.14 6.73
N SER A 45 -30.79 14.07 7.02
CA SER A 45 -31.33 14.21 8.37
C SER A 45 -31.46 12.83 8.99
N ILE A 46 -30.66 12.54 10.02
CA ILE A 46 -30.91 11.42 10.93
C ILE A 46 -31.54 12.02 12.18
N SER A 47 -32.78 11.60 12.47
CA SER A 47 -33.52 12.04 13.64
C SER A 47 -32.74 11.76 14.93
N GLY A 48 -32.36 12.82 15.66
CA GLY A 48 -31.98 12.74 17.07
C GLY A 48 -30.51 12.92 17.46
N LEU A 49 -29.57 13.15 16.53
CA LEU A 49 -28.20 13.53 16.89
C LEU A 49 -27.89 14.99 16.52
N ARG A 50 -27.17 15.69 17.42
CA ARG A 50 -26.67 17.04 17.19
C ARG A 50 -25.91 17.11 15.86
N ARG A 51 -26.28 18.10 15.06
CA ARG A 51 -25.72 18.52 13.76
C ARG A 51 -24.19 18.59 13.82
N PHE A 52 -23.48 17.55 13.37
CA PHE A 52 -22.04 17.65 13.14
C PHE A 52 -21.82 18.35 11.79
N ARG A 53 -21.43 19.63 11.82
CA ARG A 53 -20.91 20.34 10.64
C ARG A 53 -19.53 19.77 10.33
N PHE A 54 -19.43 18.84 9.38
CA PHE A 54 -18.18 18.63 8.65
C PHE A 54 -18.00 19.81 7.69
N THR A 55 -17.31 20.86 8.15
CA THR A 55 -16.73 21.85 7.22
C THR A 55 -15.70 21.12 6.37
N TYR A 56 -15.91 21.06 5.05
CA TYR A 56 -14.98 20.49 4.06
C TYR A 56 -13.58 21.11 4.23
N LEU A 57 -12.70 20.44 4.96
CA LEU A 57 -11.27 20.68 4.87
C LEU A 57 -10.86 20.20 3.48
N SER A 58 -10.34 21.08 2.63
CA SER A 58 -9.75 20.66 1.36
C SER A 58 -8.66 19.62 1.64
N VAL A 59 -8.48 18.63 0.75
CA VAL A 59 -7.41 17.62 0.89
C VAL A 59 -6.05 18.30 1.10
N LEU A 60 -5.84 19.44 0.45
CA LEU A 60 -4.67 20.29 0.66
C LEU A 60 -4.52 20.72 2.12
N GLN A 61 -5.57 21.26 2.73
CA GLN A 61 -5.55 21.68 4.12
C GLN A 61 -5.33 20.51 5.09
N PHE A 62 -5.87 19.33 4.77
CA PHE A 62 -5.61 18.12 5.57
C PHE A 62 -4.15 17.68 5.50
N LEU A 63 -3.53 17.76 4.32
CA LEU A 63 -2.13 17.36 4.10
C LEU A 63 -1.11 18.38 4.64
N LYS A 64 -1.55 19.58 5.05
CA LYS A 64 -0.67 20.59 5.64
C LYS A 64 -0.05 20.05 6.93
N ASP A 65 1.26 20.25 7.08
CA ASP A 65 2.06 19.85 8.24
C ASP A 65 2.06 18.33 8.52
N LYS A 66 1.60 17.51 7.56
CA LYS A 66 1.57 16.05 7.68
C LYS A 66 2.89 15.40 7.31
N THR A 67 3.11 14.24 7.92
CA THR A 67 4.22 13.35 7.63
C THR A 67 3.70 12.09 6.97
N ILE A 68 4.21 11.74 5.79
CA ILE A 68 3.69 10.66 4.97
C ILE A 68 4.79 9.63 4.70
N LEU A 69 4.49 8.34 4.91
CA LEU A 69 5.30 7.24 4.40
C LEU A 69 4.71 6.75 3.07
N VAL A 70 5.54 6.66 2.03
CA VAL A 70 5.17 6.11 0.72
C VAL A 70 6.02 4.88 0.43
N THR A 71 5.38 3.74 0.18
CA THR A 71 6.06 2.54 -0.34
C THR A 71 5.99 2.51 -1.86
N GLY A 72 6.89 1.77 -2.50
CA GLY A 72 6.88 1.65 -3.96
C GLY A 72 7.28 2.95 -4.66
N ALA A 73 7.99 3.85 -3.97
CA ALA A 73 8.35 5.19 -4.42
C ALA A 73 9.15 5.22 -5.73
N THR A 74 9.79 4.12 -6.13
CA THR A 74 10.48 4.00 -7.42
C THR A 74 9.56 3.62 -8.58
N GLY A 75 8.32 3.21 -8.30
CA GLY A 75 7.30 2.87 -9.30
C GLY A 75 6.65 4.11 -9.92
N PHE A 76 6.07 3.93 -11.10
CA PHE A 76 5.52 5.03 -11.90
C PHE A 76 4.47 5.87 -11.17
N LEU A 77 3.49 5.21 -10.55
CA LEU A 77 2.37 5.92 -9.89
C LEU A 77 2.81 6.65 -8.61
N ALA A 78 3.62 6.01 -7.77
CA ALA A 78 4.13 6.62 -6.55
C ALA A 78 5.01 7.84 -6.86
N LYS A 79 5.81 7.79 -7.93
CA LYS A 79 6.58 8.92 -8.44
C LYS A 79 5.70 10.13 -8.76
N ILE A 80 4.61 9.91 -9.53
CA ILE A 80 3.66 10.97 -9.87
C ILE A 80 2.94 11.50 -8.63
N PHE A 81 2.56 10.61 -7.70
CA PHE A 81 1.98 10.99 -6.43
C PHE A 81 2.90 11.91 -5.63
N VAL A 82 4.17 11.53 -5.47
CA VAL A 82 5.17 12.33 -4.73
C VAL A 82 5.38 13.70 -5.39
N GLU A 83 5.56 13.76 -6.72
CA GLU A 83 5.63 15.04 -7.45
C GLU A 83 4.41 15.91 -7.19
N LYS A 84 3.22 15.32 -7.35
CA LYS A 84 1.95 16.03 -7.24
C LYS A 84 1.78 16.62 -5.85
N ILE A 85 2.05 15.84 -4.80
CA ILE A 85 1.94 16.28 -3.41
C ILE A 85 2.91 17.41 -3.12
N LEU A 86 4.19 17.27 -3.49
CA LEU A 86 5.21 18.31 -3.30
C LEU A 86 4.83 19.62 -4.01
N ARG A 87 4.18 19.52 -5.18
CA ARG A 87 3.75 20.68 -5.96
C ARG A 87 2.52 21.37 -5.39
N ILE A 88 1.51 20.62 -4.95
CA ILE A 88 0.23 21.21 -4.51
C ILE A 88 0.20 21.55 -3.02
N GLN A 89 1.09 20.97 -2.22
CA GLN A 89 1.19 21.22 -0.79
C GLN A 89 2.65 21.38 -0.35
N PRO A 90 3.28 22.55 -0.57
CA PRO A 90 4.66 22.80 -0.18
C PRO A 90 4.86 22.87 1.34
N ASN A 91 3.78 23.06 2.13
CA ASN A 91 3.81 23.03 3.59
C ASN A 91 3.61 21.62 4.15
N LEU A 92 3.83 20.59 3.35
CA LEU A 92 3.96 19.23 3.88
C LEU A 92 5.18 19.19 4.80
N LYS A 93 5.06 18.47 5.92
CA LYS A 93 6.15 18.40 6.90
C LYS A 93 7.28 17.52 6.40
N LYS A 94 6.98 16.26 6.02
CA LYS A 94 8.00 15.31 5.57
C LYS A 94 7.39 14.14 4.77
N LEU A 95 8.12 13.64 3.78
CA LEU A 95 7.87 12.42 3.02
C LEU A 95 8.98 11.41 3.28
N TYR A 96 8.64 10.28 3.90
CA TYR A 96 9.50 9.12 3.93
C TYR A 96 9.20 8.24 2.72
N LEU A 97 10.21 7.95 1.92
CA LEU A 97 10.10 7.09 0.75
C LEU A 97 10.81 5.78 1.04
N LEU A 98 10.07 4.69 1.22
CA LEU A 98 10.66 3.37 1.39
C LEU A 98 11.21 2.88 0.04
N ILE A 99 12.52 2.62 0.01
CA ILE A 99 13.25 2.24 -1.20
C ILE A 99 14.09 1.00 -0.91
N ARG A 100 13.90 -0.04 -1.73
CA ARG A 100 14.75 -1.23 -1.71
C ARG A 100 16.18 -0.85 -2.07
N ALA A 101 17.08 -0.85 -1.09
CA ALA A 101 18.48 -0.50 -1.26
C ALA A 101 19.31 -1.08 -0.11
N GLY A 102 20.60 -1.35 -0.36
CA GLY A 102 21.50 -1.86 0.67
C GLY A 102 21.92 -0.80 1.70
N ASP A 103 21.86 0.48 1.32
CA ASP A 103 22.33 1.61 2.10
C ASP A 103 21.65 2.93 1.68
N ASP A 104 21.84 3.98 2.48
CA ASP A 104 21.27 5.33 2.27
C ASP A 104 21.70 5.97 0.96
N LYS A 105 22.95 5.78 0.54
CA LYS A 105 23.49 6.38 -0.68
C LYS A 105 22.80 5.80 -1.90
N SER A 106 22.65 4.49 -1.93
CA SER A 106 21.93 3.73 -2.95
C SER A 106 20.44 4.10 -2.98
N ALA A 107 19.81 4.27 -1.82
CA ALA A 107 18.41 4.72 -1.73
C ALA A 107 18.22 6.13 -2.31
N LYS A 108 19.08 7.08 -1.93
CA LYS A 108 19.07 8.46 -2.47
C LYS A 108 19.28 8.49 -3.98
N GLN A 109 20.21 7.70 -4.51
CA GLN A 109 20.45 7.63 -5.95
C GLN A 109 19.23 7.12 -6.73
N ARG A 110 18.49 6.14 -6.18
CA ARG A 110 17.25 5.63 -6.78
C ARG A 110 16.10 6.63 -6.73
N MET A 111 16.11 7.56 -5.78
CA MET A 111 15.10 8.61 -5.61
C MET A 111 15.23 9.72 -6.66
N PHE A 112 16.45 10.22 -6.90
CA PHE A 112 16.70 11.38 -7.77
C PHE A 112 16.75 11.00 -9.26
N GLN A 113 15.59 10.73 -9.86
CA GLN A 113 15.47 10.69 -11.32
C GLN A 113 15.04 12.07 -11.85
N LYS A 114 15.91 12.69 -12.66
CA LYS A 114 15.84 14.10 -13.05
C LYS A 114 14.55 14.48 -13.79
N ASP A 115 13.96 13.53 -14.54
CA ASP A 115 12.84 13.82 -15.43
C ASP A 115 11.50 14.00 -14.70
N LEU A 116 11.35 13.37 -13.53
CA LEU A 116 10.09 13.39 -12.78
C LEU A 116 9.75 14.77 -12.21
N PHE A 117 10.76 15.57 -11.89
CA PHE A 117 10.60 16.85 -11.20
C PHE A 117 10.66 18.06 -12.14
N ARG A 118 10.46 17.88 -13.46
CA ARG A 118 10.54 18.98 -14.42
C ARG A 118 9.61 20.14 -14.07
N VAL A 119 8.35 19.86 -13.74
CA VAL A 119 7.36 20.90 -13.38
C VAL A 119 7.72 21.60 -12.07
N LEU A 120 8.22 20.85 -11.09
CA LEU A 120 8.75 21.45 -9.85
C LEU A 120 9.99 22.30 -10.13
N ARG A 121 10.84 21.91 -11.08
CA ARG A 121 12.02 22.67 -11.49
C ARG A 121 11.64 24.01 -12.12
N ASP A 122 10.59 24.05 -12.92
CA ASP A 122 10.07 25.30 -13.50
C ASP A 122 9.56 26.27 -12.41
N THR A 123 9.10 25.74 -11.27
CA THR A 123 8.57 26.54 -10.15
C THR A 123 9.67 26.98 -9.17
N TRP A 124 10.57 26.06 -8.81
CA TRP A 124 11.56 26.26 -7.74
C TRP A 124 12.96 26.63 -8.25
N GLY A 125 13.23 26.45 -9.54
CA GLY A 125 14.54 26.72 -10.13
C GLY A 125 15.67 26.02 -9.37
N ASP A 126 16.72 26.78 -9.05
CA ASP A 126 17.91 26.30 -8.33
C ASP A 126 17.63 25.89 -6.87
N SER A 127 16.50 26.32 -6.30
CA SER A 127 16.13 25.97 -4.92
C SER A 127 15.46 24.58 -4.80
N LEU A 128 15.18 23.91 -5.92
CA LEU A 128 14.48 22.64 -5.94
C LEU A 128 15.20 21.56 -5.11
N ASP A 129 16.51 21.44 -5.26
CA ASP A 129 17.26 20.37 -4.60
C ASP A 129 17.26 20.55 -3.08
N CYS A 130 17.38 21.79 -2.59
CA CYS A 130 17.24 22.12 -1.18
C CYS A 130 15.83 21.81 -0.66
N PHE A 131 14.79 22.17 -1.42
CA PHE A 131 13.40 21.89 -1.06
C PHE A 131 13.13 20.37 -0.97
N ILE A 132 13.60 19.58 -1.96
CA ILE A 132 13.45 18.13 -1.94
C ILE A 132 14.21 17.54 -0.74
N LEU A 133 15.45 17.97 -0.48
CA LEU A 133 16.23 17.46 0.66
C LEU A 133 15.61 17.81 2.02
N GLU A 134 14.92 18.96 2.12
CA GLU A 134 14.18 19.34 3.32
C GLU A 134 12.94 18.47 3.52
N LYS A 135 12.18 18.22 2.44
CA LYS A 135 10.88 17.56 2.52
C LYS A 135 10.95 16.04 2.42
N VAL A 136 11.96 15.47 1.78
CA VAL A 136 11.97 14.06 1.35
C VAL A 136 13.16 13.31 1.96
N VAL A 137 12.86 12.18 2.59
CA VAL A 137 13.83 11.26 3.17
C VAL A 137 13.70 9.91 2.48
N ALA A 138 14.77 9.49 1.78
CA ALA A 138 14.89 8.12 1.28
C ALA A 138 15.21 7.18 2.44
N VAL A 139 14.39 6.15 2.63
CA VAL A 139 14.53 5.16 3.70
C VAL A 139 14.88 3.81 3.07
N PRO A 140 16.11 3.29 3.26
CA PRO A 140 16.44 1.94 2.84
C PRO A 140 15.61 0.93 3.60
N GLY A 141 14.88 0.10 2.88
CA GLY A 141 14.05 -0.94 3.46
C GLY A 141 13.28 -1.71 2.40
N ASP A 142 12.60 -2.76 2.83
CA ASP A 142 11.82 -3.65 1.98
C ASP A 142 10.56 -4.10 2.71
N ILE A 143 9.43 -4.08 2.00
CA ILE A 143 8.14 -4.49 2.55
C ILE A 143 8.11 -5.98 2.88
N LEU A 144 9.03 -6.77 2.32
CA LEU A 144 9.13 -8.21 2.57
C LEU A 144 9.47 -8.56 4.03
N TYR A 145 9.96 -7.60 4.83
CA TYR A 145 10.39 -7.85 6.20
C TYR A 145 9.54 -7.12 7.22
N GLU A 146 9.51 -7.67 8.43
CA GLU A 146 9.03 -6.96 9.61
C GLU A 146 9.73 -5.61 9.75
N ASP A 147 9.01 -4.63 10.29
CA ASP A 147 9.46 -3.25 10.40
C ASP A 147 10.04 -2.66 9.10
N LEU A 148 9.57 -3.17 7.96
CA LEU A 148 9.97 -2.77 6.61
C LEU A 148 11.48 -2.94 6.35
N GLY A 149 12.14 -3.83 7.11
CA GLY A 149 13.59 -4.06 6.99
C GLY A 149 14.44 -2.84 7.34
N ILE A 150 13.88 -1.84 8.04
CA ILE A 150 14.60 -0.62 8.43
C ILE A 150 15.58 -0.97 9.55
N LYS A 151 16.87 -0.87 9.24
CA LYS A 151 17.96 -1.23 10.17
C LYS A 151 18.28 -0.12 11.18
N ASP A 152 18.09 1.13 10.82
CA ASP A 152 18.32 2.27 11.71
C ASP A 152 17.17 2.36 12.73
N SER A 153 17.45 1.98 13.97
CA SER A 153 16.49 2.01 15.07
C SER A 153 16.04 3.42 15.43
N ASN A 154 16.92 4.43 15.35
CA ASN A 154 16.57 5.81 15.67
C ASN A 154 15.61 6.37 14.62
N LEU A 155 15.90 6.13 13.34
CA LEU A 155 15.02 6.52 12.24
C LEU A 155 13.65 5.84 12.35
N LYS A 156 13.62 4.53 12.62
CA LYS A 156 12.38 3.77 12.81
C LYS A 156 11.53 4.36 13.94
N GLU A 157 12.15 4.64 15.08
CA GLU A 157 11.50 5.26 16.23
C GLU A 157 10.99 6.67 15.94
N GLU A 158 11.73 7.48 15.17
CA GLU A 158 11.24 8.77 14.67
C GLU A 158 9.98 8.57 13.81
N MET A 159 10.02 7.63 12.86
CA MET A 159 8.91 7.35 11.95
C MET A 159 7.64 6.97 12.70
N TYR A 160 7.71 6.07 13.70
CA TYR A 160 6.56 5.72 14.55
C TYR A 160 5.95 6.92 15.29
N ARG A 161 6.75 7.93 15.64
CA ARG A 161 6.28 9.13 16.35
C ARG A 161 5.78 10.25 15.45
N GLN A 162 6.13 10.22 14.17
CA GLN A 162 5.90 11.34 13.26
C GLN A 162 4.90 11.04 12.16
N ILE A 163 4.81 9.80 11.67
CA ILE A 163 3.96 9.46 10.53
C ILE A 163 2.46 9.66 10.86
N ASP A 164 1.82 10.49 10.04
CA ASP A 164 0.38 10.76 10.06
C ASP A 164 -0.36 9.93 8.99
N LEU A 165 0.30 9.63 7.86
CA LEU A 165 -0.28 8.86 6.76
C LEU A 165 0.68 7.81 6.21
N VAL A 166 0.14 6.66 5.83
CA VAL A 166 0.87 5.66 5.05
C VAL A 166 0.17 5.49 3.70
N VAL A 167 0.94 5.54 2.61
CA VAL A 167 0.49 5.30 1.24
C VAL A 167 1.26 4.10 0.69
N ASN A 168 0.63 2.94 0.75
CA ASN A 168 1.21 1.68 0.31
C ASN A 168 0.93 1.46 -1.19
N VAL A 169 1.95 1.62 -2.04
CA VAL A 169 1.87 1.41 -3.49
C VAL A 169 2.77 0.26 -3.96
N ALA A 170 3.64 -0.23 -3.08
CA ALA A 170 4.54 -1.33 -3.41
C ALA A 170 3.77 -2.63 -3.66
N ALA A 171 3.88 -3.15 -4.88
CA ALA A 171 3.37 -4.44 -5.30
C ALA A 171 4.17 -4.94 -6.51
N ILE A 172 4.16 -6.25 -6.73
CA ILE A 172 4.44 -6.85 -8.03
C ILE A 172 3.17 -6.73 -8.86
N THR A 173 3.29 -6.11 -10.03
CA THR A 173 2.18 -5.93 -10.99
C THR A 173 2.34 -6.78 -12.25
N LYS A 174 3.34 -7.67 -12.26
CA LYS A 174 3.58 -8.59 -13.37
C LYS A 174 2.66 -9.80 -13.20
N PHE A 175 1.83 -10.07 -14.20
CA PHE A 175 0.82 -11.12 -14.17
C PHE A 175 1.38 -12.55 -14.21
N ASP A 176 2.58 -12.71 -14.78
CA ASP A 176 3.30 -13.97 -14.92
C ASP A 176 4.59 -13.94 -14.08
N GLU A 177 4.40 -13.80 -12.77
CA GLU A 177 5.47 -13.87 -11.77
C GLU A 177 5.31 -15.13 -10.92
N ARG A 178 6.31 -15.55 -10.14
CA ARG A 178 6.17 -16.77 -9.31
C ARG A 178 5.18 -16.59 -8.15
N TYR A 179 4.45 -17.65 -7.79
CA TYR A 179 3.39 -17.56 -6.77
C TYR A 179 3.93 -17.21 -5.37
N ASP A 180 5.11 -17.73 -5.01
CA ASP A 180 5.83 -17.36 -3.78
C ASP A 180 6.13 -15.86 -3.73
N ALA A 181 6.72 -15.31 -4.79
CA ALA A 181 7.08 -13.90 -4.85
C ALA A 181 5.86 -12.98 -4.72
N LEU A 182 4.72 -13.38 -5.32
CA LEU A 182 3.46 -12.65 -5.25
C LEU A 182 2.83 -12.72 -3.85
N LEU A 183 2.82 -13.89 -3.22
CA LEU A 183 2.32 -14.07 -1.86
C LEU A 183 3.17 -13.27 -0.86
N ASP A 184 4.49 -13.30 -1.00
CA ASP A 184 5.42 -12.57 -0.14
C ASP A 184 5.29 -11.06 -0.32
N THR A 185 5.17 -10.58 -1.57
CA THR A 185 5.14 -9.13 -1.82
C THR A 185 3.76 -8.53 -1.63
N ASN A 186 2.75 -9.02 -2.36
CA ASN A 186 1.46 -8.35 -2.45
C ASN A 186 0.57 -8.65 -1.23
N THR A 187 0.81 -9.76 -0.53
CA THR A 187 0.11 -10.09 0.72
C THR A 187 0.93 -9.86 1.95
N MET A 188 2.03 -10.59 2.12
CA MET A 188 2.81 -10.45 3.35
C MET A 188 3.45 -9.06 3.44
N GLY A 189 3.91 -8.51 2.32
CA GLY A 189 4.42 -7.15 2.29
C GLY A 189 3.35 -6.09 2.61
N ALA A 190 2.13 -6.24 2.09
CA ALA A 190 1.01 -5.37 2.49
C ALA A 190 0.71 -5.49 3.99
N PHE A 191 0.76 -6.71 4.54
CA PHE A 191 0.59 -6.98 5.96
C PHE A 191 1.70 -6.36 6.82
N HIS A 192 2.97 -6.42 6.41
CA HIS A 192 4.08 -5.78 7.11
C HIS A 192 3.94 -4.25 7.12
N VAL A 193 3.51 -3.64 6.00
CA VAL A 193 3.25 -2.20 5.92
C VAL A 193 2.10 -1.78 6.83
N LEU A 194 1.03 -2.57 6.88
CA LEU A 194 -0.06 -2.34 7.83
C LEU A 194 0.41 -2.50 9.29
N SER A 195 1.23 -3.50 9.58
CA SER A 195 1.77 -3.76 10.93
C SER A 195 2.68 -2.62 11.38
N PHE A 196 3.54 -2.11 10.49
CA PHE A 196 4.33 -0.91 10.74
C PHE A 196 3.45 0.32 11.02
N ALA A 197 2.38 0.50 10.23
CA ALA A 197 1.45 1.62 10.42
C ALA A 197 0.72 1.56 11.77
N LYS A 198 0.41 0.36 12.28
CA LYS A 198 -0.21 0.17 13.61
C LYS A 198 0.71 0.62 14.76
N ASN A 199 2.02 0.56 14.57
CA ASN A 199 2.99 1.05 15.55
C ASN A 199 3.16 2.58 15.49
N CYS A 200 2.60 3.26 14.48
CA CYS A 200 2.67 4.71 14.34
C CYS A 200 1.67 5.42 15.26
N THR A 201 2.17 6.10 16.29
CA THR A 201 1.38 6.75 17.36
C THR A 201 0.48 7.90 16.89
N LYS A 202 0.76 8.49 15.71
CA LYS A 202 0.00 9.62 15.13
C LYS A 202 -0.80 9.24 13.91
N ILE A 203 -0.86 7.95 13.55
CA ILE A 203 -1.49 7.50 12.32
C ILE A 203 -2.94 7.98 12.24
N GLN A 204 -3.28 8.64 11.14
CA GLN A 204 -4.63 9.15 10.86
C GLN A 204 -5.23 8.42 9.66
N MET A 205 -4.39 7.99 8.71
CA MET A 205 -4.85 7.38 7.46
C MET A 205 -3.86 6.36 6.93
N PHE A 206 -4.40 5.24 6.45
CA PHE A 206 -3.65 4.21 5.72
C PHE A 206 -4.33 4.01 4.36
N VAL A 207 -3.64 4.39 3.30
CA VAL A 207 -4.07 4.21 1.91
C VAL A 207 -3.26 3.06 1.32
N HIS A 208 -3.90 2.05 0.75
CA HIS A 208 -3.21 1.03 -0.04
C HIS A 208 -3.74 1.03 -1.47
N LEU A 209 -2.86 0.89 -2.43
CA LEU A 209 -3.27 0.86 -3.81
C LEU A 209 -3.62 -0.57 -4.22
N SER A 210 -4.90 -0.73 -4.52
CA SER A 210 -5.52 -1.96 -5.00
C SER A 210 -5.43 -2.12 -6.52
N SER A 211 -6.00 -3.21 -7.03
CA SER A 211 -6.32 -3.40 -8.44
C SER A 211 -7.81 -3.66 -8.67
N ALA A 212 -8.39 -3.09 -9.74
CA ALA A 212 -9.77 -3.39 -10.14
C ALA A 212 -9.97 -4.87 -10.47
N TYR A 213 -8.91 -5.62 -10.77
CA TYR A 213 -8.97 -7.07 -10.89
C TYR A 213 -9.50 -7.73 -9.60
N ALA A 214 -9.44 -7.09 -8.44
CA ALA A 214 -9.97 -7.59 -7.17
C ALA A 214 -11.39 -8.15 -7.24
N CYS A 215 -12.19 -7.67 -8.18
CA CYS A 215 -13.60 -8.01 -8.31
C CYS A 215 -13.89 -9.34 -9.02
N GLY A 216 -12.88 -10.02 -9.57
CA GLY A 216 -13.08 -11.27 -10.30
C GLY A 216 -13.65 -11.07 -11.69
N GLU A 217 -14.44 -12.03 -12.12
CA GLU A 217 -15.17 -11.99 -13.39
C GLU A 217 -16.55 -11.30 -13.24
N LYS A 218 -16.78 -10.61 -12.11
CA LYS A 218 -18.02 -9.86 -11.88
C LYS A 218 -18.19 -8.82 -12.99
N SER A 219 -19.40 -8.76 -13.54
CA SER A 219 -19.77 -7.83 -14.61
C SER A 219 -20.86 -6.87 -14.13
N GLY A 220 -20.93 -5.68 -14.75
CA GLY A 220 -21.90 -4.64 -14.38
C GLY A 220 -21.38 -3.70 -13.29
N LEU A 221 -22.32 -3.05 -12.58
CA LEU A 221 -21.97 -2.12 -11.50
C LEU A 221 -21.49 -2.91 -10.28
N ILE A 222 -20.23 -2.71 -9.89
CA ILE A 222 -19.61 -3.36 -8.73
C ILE A 222 -19.50 -2.31 -7.61
N PRO A 223 -20.38 -2.33 -6.61
CA PRO A 223 -20.29 -1.41 -5.47
C PRO A 223 -19.14 -1.80 -4.55
N GLU A 224 -18.50 -0.80 -3.95
CA GLU A 224 -17.53 -0.99 -2.88
C GLU A 224 -18.26 -1.39 -1.60
N ASN A 225 -18.32 -2.70 -1.34
CA ASN A 225 -18.92 -3.26 -0.14
C ASN A 225 -17.84 -3.76 0.82
N SER A 226 -18.07 -3.67 2.13
CA SER A 226 -17.22 -4.34 3.11
C SER A 226 -17.30 -5.85 2.95
N PHE A 227 -16.15 -6.53 3.00
CA PHE A 227 -16.07 -7.98 3.12
C PHE A 227 -15.91 -8.41 4.58
N THR A 228 -16.39 -9.60 4.90
CA THR A 228 -16.11 -10.27 6.17
C THR A 228 -14.73 -10.92 6.12
N MET A 229 -14.01 -10.97 7.25
CA MET A 229 -12.72 -11.67 7.31
C MET A 229 -12.86 -13.13 6.84
N GLY A 230 -12.10 -13.51 5.81
CA GLY A 230 -12.11 -14.85 5.21
C GLY A 230 -13.17 -15.06 4.12
N GLU A 231 -13.97 -14.05 3.78
CA GLU A 231 -14.91 -14.08 2.67
C GLU A 231 -14.15 -14.03 1.33
N MET A 232 -14.51 -14.92 0.40
CA MET A 232 -13.93 -15.01 -0.94
C MET A 232 -15.00 -14.74 -2.00
N LEU A 233 -14.58 -14.24 -3.17
CA LEU A 233 -15.48 -14.04 -4.31
C LEU A 233 -16.08 -15.35 -4.86
N LYS A 234 -15.34 -16.46 -4.73
CA LYS A 234 -15.77 -17.80 -5.15
C LYS A 234 -16.03 -18.67 -3.90
N TRP A 235 -17.30 -18.86 -3.58
CA TRP A 235 -17.78 -19.84 -2.59
C TRP A 235 -17.52 -21.28 -3.13
N PRO A 236 -17.14 -22.29 -2.31
CA PRO A 236 -17.28 -22.42 -0.85
C PRO A 236 -15.96 -22.33 -0.04
N ARG A 237 -14.85 -21.91 -0.64
CA ARG A 237 -13.56 -21.88 0.07
C ARG A 237 -13.49 -20.66 0.99
N LYS A 238 -12.98 -20.87 2.21
CA LYS A 238 -12.59 -19.79 3.13
C LYS A 238 -11.11 -19.51 2.89
N LEU A 239 -10.74 -18.23 2.79
CA LEU A 239 -9.34 -17.86 2.64
C LEU A 239 -8.57 -18.15 3.93
N ASP A 240 -7.47 -18.88 3.78
CA ASP A 240 -6.49 -19.11 4.84
C ASP A 240 -5.08 -18.79 4.32
N ILE A 241 -4.60 -17.58 4.65
CA ILE A 241 -3.30 -17.07 4.20
C ILE A 241 -2.15 -17.92 4.76
N ILE A 242 -2.32 -18.47 5.98
CA ILE A 242 -1.30 -19.30 6.62
C ILE A 242 -1.18 -20.61 5.85
N ALA A 243 -2.30 -21.26 5.54
CA ALA A 243 -2.30 -22.48 4.74
C ALA A 243 -1.73 -22.27 3.32
N GLU A 244 -2.02 -21.13 2.67
CA GLU A 244 -1.39 -20.79 1.37
C GLU A 244 0.13 -20.66 1.48
N LYS A 245 0.62 -20.02 2.55
CA LYS A 245 2.06 -19.87 2.79
C LYS A 245 2.74 -21.21 3.04
N GLU A 246 2.14 -22.06 3.88
CA GLU A 246 2.64 -23.41 4.15
C GLU A 246 2.68 -24.25 2.87
N LEU A 247 1.65 -24.16 2.01
CA LEU A 247 1.60 -24.85 0.73
C LEU A 247 2.74 -24.42 -0.21
N VAL A 248 2.99 -23.11 -0.29
CA VAL A 248 4.10 -22.56 -1.08
C VAL A 248 5.45 -23.03 -0.54
N GLU A 249 5.67 -22.94 0.77
CA GLU A 249 6.91 -23.36 1.42
C GLU A 249 7.17 -24.86 1.23
N GLN A 250 6.15 -25.70 1.38
CA GLN A 250 6.25 -27.14 1.12
C GLN A 250 6.63 -27.43 -0.33
N LYS A 251 6.04 -26.71 -1.29
CA LYS A 251 6.36 -26.88 -2.71
C LYS A 251 7.80 -26.49 -3.01
N LEU A 252 8.27 -25.35 -2.50
CA LEU A 252 9.65 -24.90 -2.66
C LEU A 252 10.64 -25.90 -2.05
N ASN A 253 10.37 -26.38 -0.84
CA ASN A 253 11.22 -27.37 -0.17
C ASN A 253 11.29 -28.69 -0.95
N GLN A 254 10.17 -29.14 -1.52
CA GLN A 254 10.13 -30.32 -2.38
C GLN A 254 11.05 -30.14 -3.60
N LEU A 255 10.94 -29.01 -4.29
CA LEU A 255 11.73 -28.71 -5.49
C LEU A 255 13.24 -28.60 -5.21
N GLN A 256 13.59 -28.00 -4.07
CA GLN A 256 14.97 -27.95 -3.59
C GLN A 256 15.51 -29.35 -3.29
N THR A 257 14.70 -30.21 -2.65
CA THR A 257 15.10 -31.58 -2.31
C THR A 257 15.31 -32.45 -3.55
N THR A 258 14.53 -32.21 -4.62
CA THR A 258 14.69 -32.91 -5.91
C THR A 258 15.84 -32.36 -6.76
N GLY A 259 16.49 -31.27 -6.33
CA GLY A 259 17.56 -30.63 -7.08
C GLY A 259 17.08 -29.97 -8.37
N ALA A 260 15.83 -29.47 -8.39
CA ALA A 260 15.26 -28.80 -9.55
C ALA A 260 16.08 -27.55 -9.92
N ALA A 261 16.23 -27.30 -11.22
CA ALA A 261 16.91 -26.11 -11.71
C ALA A 261 16.07 -24.84 -11.49
N GLU A 262 16.69 -23.66 -11.43
CA GLU A 262 15.99 -22.40 -11.09
C GLU A 262 14.91 -22.00 -12.10
N ASP A 263 15.12 -22.32 -13.38
CA ASP A 263 14.14 -22.12 -14.46
C ASP A 263 12.95 -23.07 -14.31
N GLU A 264 13.21 -24.33 -13.93
CA GLU A 264 12.18 -25.31 -13.59
C GLU A 264 11.36 -24.86 -12.37
N VAL A 265 12.03 -24.42 -11.29
CA VAL A 265 11.37 -23.85 -10.10
C VAL A 265 10.49 -22.67 -10.50
N THR A 266 11.01 -21.76 -11.33
CA THR A 266 10.26 -20.59 -11.80
C THR A 266 9.01 -20.99 -12.58
N SER A 267 9.12 -21.96 -13.50
CA SER A 267 7.98 -22.47 -14.26
C SER A 267 6.93 -23.10 -13.35
N ILE A 268 7.36 -24.00 -12.45
CA ILE A 268 6.45 -24.73 -11.56
C ILE A 268 5.73 -23.78 -10.60
N MET A 269 6.42 -22.79 -10.05
CA MET A 269 5.81 -21.81 -9.16
C MET A 269 4.86 -20.86 -9.89
N LYS A 270 5.03 -20.67 -11.21
CA LYS A 270 4.06 -19.93 -12.02
C LYS A 270 2.82 -20.76 -12.35
N ASP A 271 3.03 -22.03 -12.69
CA ASP A 271 1.93 -22.96 -12.96
C ASP A 271 1.07 -23.15 -11.69
N LEU A 272 1.71 -23.27 -10.52
CA LEU A 272 1.02 -23.34 -9.24
C LEU A 272 0.14 -22.12 -9.01
N GLY A 273 0.65 -20.91 -9.24
CA GLY A 273 -0.14 -19.69 -9.08
C GLY A 273 -1.35 -19.65 -10.03
N THR A 274 -1.18 -20.16 -11.26
CA THR A 274 -2.27 -20.27 -12.24
C THR A 274 -3.33 -21.28 -11.80
N GLU A 275 -2.92 -22.41 -11.23
CA GLU A 275 -3.83 -23.41 -10.67
C GLU A 275 -4.61 -22.84 -9.49
N ARG A 276 -3.91 -22.17 -8.56
CA ARG A 276 -4.52 -21.53 -7.39
C ARG A 276 -5.55 -20.49 -7.80
N ALA A 277 -5.30 -19.77 -8.89
CA ALA A 277 -6.26 -18.80 -9.39
C ALA A 277 -7.62 -19.45 -9.73
N GLN A 278 -7.67 -20.58 -10.42
CA GLN A 278 -8.92 -21.13 -11.01
C GLN A 278 -10.04 -21.41 -9.96
#